data_AF-A0A014Q2A0-F1
#
_entry.id   AF-A0A014Q2A0-F1
#
_cell.length_a   1.000
_cell.length_b   1.000
_cell.length_c   1.000
_cell.angle_alpha   90.00
_cell.angle_beta   90.00
_cell.angle_gamma   90.00
#
_symmetry.space_group_name_H-M   'P 1'
#
loop_
_entity.id
_entity.type
_entity.pdbx_description
1 polymer ?
#
loop_
_entity_poly.entity_id
_entity_poly.type
_entity_poly.pdbx_seq_one_letter_code
_entity_poly.pdbx_strand_id
1 'polypeptide(L)' 'MLEVYHHHQSDVVTWNPGPELSQSMADMADDGYKTMVCVETAHVSSPMKSTAESPARLSATIRIRKGK' A
#
# COMPACT_ATOMS: atom_id res chain seq x y z
N MET A 1 5.50 -13.65 9.84
CA MET A 1 5.16 -12.23 10.03
C MET A 1 5.57 -11.45 8.80
N LEU A 2 4.61 -10.78 8.16
CA LEU A 2 4.87 -9.83 7.08
C LEU A 2 5.14 -8.46 7.71
N GLU A 3 6.22 -7.81 7.29
CA GLU A 3 6.62 -6.48 7.73
C GLU A 3 6.68 -5.56 6.50
N VAL A 4 6.07 -4.39 6.60
CA VAL A 4 6.14 -3.33 5.59
C VAL A 4 6.79 -2.12 6.25
N TYR A 5 7.99 -1.75 5.79
CA TYR A 5 8.70 -0.56 6.25
C TYR A 5 8.49 0.55 5.23
N HIS A 6 7.98 1.68 5.68
CA HIS A 6 7.66 2.82 4.83
C HIS A 6 8.74 3.90 4.94
N HIS A 7 9.24 4.40 3.81
CA HIS A 7 10.30 5.41 3.77
C HIS A 7 9.84 6.63 2.99
N HIS A 8 10.11 7.82 3.54
CA HIS A 8 9.78 9.12 2.94
C HIS A 8 8.28 9.34 2.66
N GLN A 9 7.41 8.57 3.34
CA GLN A 9 5.95 8.76 3.32
C GLN A 9 5.50 9.86 4.27
N SER A 10 4.38 10.50 3.97
CA SER A 10 3.58 11.23 4.96
C SER A 10 2.44 10.39 5.51
N ASP A 11 1.94 9.44 4.71
CA ASP A 11 0.76 8.63 5.04
C ASP A 11 0.94 7.14 4.73
N VAL A 12 0.27 6.31 5.53
CA VAL A 12 0.06 4.89 5.23
C VAL A 12 -1.42 4.69 4.97
N VAL A 13 -1.77 4.17 3.80
CA VAL A 13 -3.15 3.86 3.46
C VAL A 13 -3.37 2.36 3.67
N THR A 14 -4.44 2.03 4.38
CA THR A 14 -4.89 0.65 4.56
C THR A 14 -6.22 0.46 3.86
N TRP A 15 -6.30 -0.49 2.94
CA TRP A 15 -7.51 -0.69 2.15
C TRP A 15 -7.82 -2.17 1.90
N ASN A 16 -9.12 -2.45 1.86
CA ASN A 16 -9.71 -3.71 1.41
C ASN A 16 -11.06 -3.38 0.78
N PRO A 17 -11.40 -3.91 -0.41
CA PRO A 17 -12.62 -3.52 -1.11
C PRO A 17 -13.90 -3.98 -0.40
N GLY A 18 -13.82 -5.01 0.45
CA GLY A 18 -15.01 -5.65 1.00
C GLY A 18 -15.82 -6.40 -0.07
N PRO A 19 -16.90 -7.08 0.34
CA PRO A 19 -17.63 -8.01 -0.52
C PRO A 19 -18.34 -7.32 -1.70
N GLU A 20 -18.98 -6.17 -1.49
CA GLU A 20 -19.78 -5.52 -2.54
C GLU A 20 -18.89 -4.99 -3.67
N LEU A 21 -17.79 -4.32 -3.32
CA LEU A 21 -16.89 -3.75 -4.32
C LEU A 21 -16.10 -4.85 -5.03
N SER A 22 -15.66 -5.90 -4.32
CA SER A 22 -14.97 -7.07 -4.91
C SER A 22 -15.82 -7.74 -5.99
N GLN A 23 -17.12 -7.92 -5.77
CA GLN A 23 -18.07 -8.49 -6.76
C GLN A 23 -18.30 -7.58 -7.98
N SER A 24 -18.09 -6.27 -7.84
CA SER A 24 -18.28 -5.31 -8.93
C SER A 24 -17.03 -5.09 -9.79
N MET A 25 -15.87 -5.55 -9.32
CA MET A 25 -14.57 -5.36 -10.00
C MET A 25 -14.32 -6.52 -10.96
N ALA A 26 -14.40 -6.26 -12.27
CA ALA A 26 -14.26 -7.29 -13.31
C ALA A 26 -12.89 -8.00 -13.34
N ASP A 27 -11.87 -7.40 -12.72
CA ASP A 27 -10.49 -7.92 -12.64
C ASP A 27 -10.15 -8.53 -11.26
N MET A 28 -11.12 -8.65 -10.36
CA MET A 28 -10.99 -9.26 -9.05
C MET A 28 -12.01 -10.40 -8.88
N ALA A 29 -11.64 -11.48 -8.21
CA ALA A 29 -12.61 -12.51 -7.84
C ALA A 29 -13.62 -11.97 -6.82
N ASP A 30 -14.88 -12.43 -6.87
CA ASP A 30 -15.95 -11.99 -5.96
C ASP A 30 -15.57 -12.08 -4.47
N ASP A 31 -14.78 -13.09 -4.09
CA ASP A 31 -14.29 -13.30 -2.73
C ASP A 31 -12.80 -12.95 -2.53
N GLY A 32 -12.17 -12.34 -3.54
CA GLY A 32 -10.75 -11.96 -3.53
C GLY A 32 -10.36 -11.12 -2.32
N TYR A 33 -11.25 -10.23 -1.88
CA TYR A 33 -11.08 -9.39 -0.69
C TYR A 33 -10.73 -10.18 0.58
N LYS A 34 -11.12 -11.45 0.71
CA LYS A 34 -10.86 -12.26 1.92
C LYS A 34 -9.39 -12.64 2.10
N THR A 35 -8.60 -12.60 1.03
CA THR A 35 -7.21 -13.09 1.05
C THR A 35 -6.18 -11.99 0.79
N MET A 36 -6.62 -10.73 0.80
CA MET A 36 -5.75 -9.58 0.57
C MET A 36 -5.99 -8.43 1.54
N VAL A 37 -4.97 -7.59 1.69
CA VAL A 37 -5.07 -6.27 2.30
C VAL A 37 -4.03 -5.38 1.63
N CYS A 38 -4.41 -4.15 1.30
CA CYS A 38 -3.47 -3.13 0.87
C CYS A 38 -2.89 -2.42 2.10
N VAL A 39 -1.57 -2.33 2.14
CA VAL A 39 -0.82 -1.51 3.11
C VAL A 39 0.17 -0.68 2.30
N GLU A 40 -0.24 0.53 1.95
CA GLU A 40 0.38 1.34 0.91
C GLU A 40 1.27 2.42 1.51
N THR A 41 2.43 2.65 0.88
CA THR A 41 3.32 3.77 1.23
C THR A 41 2.90 4.99 0.43
N ALA A 42 2.46 6.06 1.08
CA ALA A 42 1.76 7.16 0.41
C ALA A 42 2.23 8.56 0.84
N HIS A 43 1.91 9.55 0.02
CA HIS A 43 2.10 10.96 0.32
C HIS A 43 0.89 11.74 -0.21
N VAL A 44 -0.24 11.61 0.49
CA VAL A 44 -1.58 12.03 0.02
C VAL A 44 -2.13 13.21 0.81
N SER A 45 -1.78 13.35 2.09
CA SER A 45 -2.19 14.49 2.92
C SER A 45 -1.39 15.77 2.60
N SER A 46 -0.27 15.64 1.89
CA SER A 46 0.54 16.78 1.42
C SER A 46 1.14 16.51 0.03
N PRO A 47 1.47 17.53 -0.77
CA PRO A 47 2.11 17.31 -2.07
C PRO A 47 3.61 16.99 -1.94
N MET A 48 4.08 16.00 -2.70
CA MET A 48 5.51 15.70 -2.82
C MET A 48 6.12 16.49 -3.98
N LYS A 49 7.10 17.37 -3.70
CA LYS A 49 7.77 18.19 -4.72
C LYS A 49 9.11 17.57 -5.12
N SER A 50 9.31 17.37 -6.41
CA SER A 50 10.55 16.84 -6.99
C SER A 50 11.16 17.87 -7.93
N THR A 51 12.47 18.11 -7.81
CA THR A 51 13.25 19.02 -8.67
C THR A 51 14.51 18.31 -9.15
N ALA A 52 15.24 18.88 -10.12
CA ALA A 52 16.48 18.29 -10.60
C ALA A 52 17.55 18.26 -9.49
N GLU A 53 17.62 19.30 -8.67
CA GLU A 53 18.58 19.46 -7.58
C GLU A 53 18.17 18.67 -6.33
N SER A 54 16.87 18.47 -6.13
CA SER A 54 16.30 17.73 -5.01
C SER A 54 15.19 16.78 -5.50
N PRO A 55 15.55 15.59 -6.02
CA PRO A 55 14.59 14.61 -6.46
C PRO A 55 13.84 14.01 -5.27
N ALA A 56 12.52 13.90 -5.39
CA ALA A 56 11.70 13.25 -4.38
C ALA A 56 11.93 11.74 -4.36
N ARG A 57 11.70 11.13 -3.19
CA ARG A 57 11.86 9.69 -2.97
C ARG A 57 10.65 9.17 -2.21
N LEU A 58 10.17 8.00 -2.60
CA LEU A 58 9.16 7.25 -1.89
C LEU A 58 9.52 5.78 -2.06
N SER A 59 9.65 5.04 -0.97
CA SER A 59 10.04 3.63 -1.06
C SER A 59 9.48 2.80 0.08
N ALA A 60 9.34 1.50 -0.18
CA ALA A 60 8.90 0.52 0.80
C ALA A 60 9.89 -0.65 0.81
N THR A 61 10.14 -1.20 2.00
CA THR A 61 10.81 -2.49 2.15
C THR A 61 9.81 -3.51 2.67
N ILE A 62 9.58 -4.58 1.90
CA ILE A 62 8.71 -5.68 2.30
C ILE A 62 9.58 -6.84 2.78
N ARG A 63 9.31 -7.34 3.98
CA ARG A 63 10.07 -8.43 4.60
C ARG A 63 9.14 -9.50 5.15
N ILE A 64 9.49 -10.76 4.90
CA ILE A 64 8.85 -11.91 5.54
C ILE A 64 9.81 -12.45 6.61
N ARG A 65 9.36 -12.48 7.87
CA ARG A 65 10.05 -13.21 8.95
C ARG A 65 9.31 -14.50 9.24
N LYS A 66 10.04 -15.62 9.26
CA LYS A 66 9.53 -16.85 9.87
C LYS A 66 9.32 -16.58 11.36
N GLY A 67 8.20 -17.03 11.91
CA GLY A 67 8.01 -17.03 13.36
C GLY A 67 9.07 -17.92 14.02
N LYS A 68 9.33 -17.71 15.31
CA LYS A 68 9.93 -18.76 16.12
C LYS A 68 8.99 -19.96 16.18
#